data_AF-A0A7V2KQZ4-F1
#
_entry.id   AF-A0A7V2KQZ4-F1
#
_cell.length_a   1.000
_cell.length_b   1.000
_cell.length_c   1.000
_cell.angle_alpha   90.00
_cell.angle_beta   90.00
_cell.angle_gamma   90.00
#
_symmetry.space_group_name_H-M   'P 1'
#
loop_
_entity.id
_entity.type
_entity.pdbx_description
1 polymer ?
#
loop_
_entity_poly.entity_id
_entity_poly.type
_entity_poly.pdbx_seq_one_letter_code
_entity_poly.pdbx_strand_id
1 'polypeptide(L)'
;KKLIKTPPQALRVQKFGDSGIDVRILGDVRPMMQWEVTGELRKRLKKAFDEEGIEIPWPHIKLYFGGNQQGNGIVCKACSHPNPEGNKFCGNCGGAL
;
A
#
# COMPACT_ATOMS: atom_id res chain seq x y z
N LYS A 1 44.02 -7.47 -2.13
CA LYS A 1 43.76 -6.17 -1.45
C LYS A 1 42.30 -6.15 -0.97
N LYS A 2 42.04 -5.76 0.28
CA LYS A 2 40.69 -5.76 0.88
C LYS A 2 39.78 -4.76 0.12
N LEU A 3 38.68 -5.25 -0.45
CA LEU A 3 37.69 -4.45 -1.21
C LEU A 3 36.86 -3.54 -0.29
N ILE A 4 36.61 -4.02 0.93
CA ILE A 4 35.78 -3.40 1.95
C ILE A 4 36.68 -2.90 3.08
N LYS A 5 36.56 -1.63 3.45
CA LYS A 5 37.31 -1.01 4.53
C LYS A 5 36.67 -1.31 5.89
N THR A 6 35.36 -1.10 5.97
CA THR A 6 34.56 -1.27 7.19
C THR A 6 33.47 -2.31 6.92
N PRO A 7 33.25 -3.30 7.81
CA PRO A 7 32.16 -4.26 7.61
C PRO A 7 30.83 -3.51 7.47
N PRO A 8 29.96 -3.92 6.52
CA PRO A 8 28.67 -3.27 6.36
C PRO A 8 27.82 -3.46 7.61
N GLN A 9 27.24 -2.37 8.10
CA GLN A 9 26.40 -2.36 9.29
C GLN A 9 24.96 -2.04 8.90
N ALA A 10 24.05 -2.93 9.29
CA ALA A 10 22.63 -2.64 9.27
C ALA A 10 22.32 -1.68 10.42
N LEU A 11 21.85 -0.47 10.10
CA LEU A 11 21.61 0.56 11.10
C LEU A 11 20.26 0.34 11.79
N ARG A 12 19.18 0.57 11.04
CA ARG A 12 17.78 0.50 11.50
C ARG A 12 16.83 0.61 10.32
N VAL A 13 15.54 0.44 10.60
CA VAL A 13 14.47 0.83 9.69
C VAL A 13 14.55 2.34 9.45
N GLN A 14 14.69 2.73 8.18
CA GLN A 14 14.75 4.11 7.76
C GLN A 14 13.36 4.69 7.52
N LYS A 15 12.45 3.92 6.92
CA LYS A 15 11.10 4.36 6.58
C LYS A 15 10.14 3.17 6.48
N PHE A 16 8.88 3.41 6.85
CA PHE A 16 7.75 2.58 6.45
C PHE A 16 7.19 3.15 5.14
N GLY A 17 7.45 2.47 4.02
CA GLY A 17 6.93 2.81 2.70
C GLY A 17 5.50 2.31 2.53
N ASP A 18 4.86 2.74 1.43
CA ASP A 18 3.44 2.44 1.18
C ASP A 18 3.14 0.93 1.05
N SER A 19 4.14 0.15 0.65
CA SER A 19 4.02 -1.30 0.49
C SER A 19 5.18 -2.06 1.11
N GLY A 20 6.05 -1.45 1.91
CA GLY A 20 7.23 -2.15 2.44
C GLY A 20 7.99 -1.39 3.51
N ILE A 21 9.09 -1.99 3.97
CA ILE A 21 9.97 -1.41 5.02
C ILE A 21 11.36 -1.20 4.43
N ASP A 22 11.85 0.03 4.50
CA ASP A 22 13.19 0.37 4.03
C ASP A 22 14.19 0.20 5.17
N VAL A 23 15.16 -0.71 5.02
CA VAL A 23 16.25 -0.92 5.98
C VAL A 23 17.56 -0.38 5.42
N ARG A 24 18.24 0.48 6.18
CA ARG A 24 19.48 1.11 5.73
C ARG A 24 20.71 0.32 6.18
N ILE A 25 21.57 0.01 5.22
CA ILE A 25 22.89 -0.61 5.43
C ILE A 25 23.96 0.36 4.93
N LEU A 26 24.99 0.62 5.74
CA LEU A 26 26.14 1.45 5.36
C LEU A 26 27.42 0.62 5.42
N GLY A 27 28.36 0.90 4.51
CA GLY A 27 29.68 0.28 4.51
C GLY A 27 30.66 1.07 3.64
N ASP A 28 31.90 1.13 4.10
CA ASP A 28 32.96 1.84 3.38
C ASP A 28 33.73 0.88 2.49
N VAL A 29 33.91 1.27 1.23
CA VAL A 29 34.61 0.49 0.22
C VAL A 29 35.74 1.30 -0.42
N ARG A 30 36.55 0.63 -1.23
CA ARG A 30 37.50 1.33 -2.10
C ARG A 30 36.75 2.11 -3.19
N PRO A 31 37.27 3.28 -3.62
CA PRO A 31 36.70 4.01 -4.74
C PRO A 31 36.51 3.12 -5.97
N MET A 32 35.41 3.34 -6.70
CA MET A 32 34.98 2.58 -7.89
C MET A 32 34.49 1.14 -7.63
N MET A 33 34.62 0.61 -6.42
CA MET A 33 34.16 -0.75 -6.08
C MET A 33 32.75 -0.77 -5.48
N GLN A 34 32.11 0.39 -5.31
CA GLN A 34 30.80 0.49 -4.67
C GLN A 34 29.72 -0.34 -5.36
N TRP A 35 29.70 -0.38 -6.69
CA TRP A 35 28.70 -1.10 -7.46
C TRP A 35 28.88 -2.61 -7.35
N GLU A 36 30.11 -3.09 -7.45
CA GLU A 36 30.47 -4.50 -7.34
C GLU A 36 30.14 -5.05 -5.94
N VAL A 37 30.57 -4.35 -4.89
CA VAL A 37 30.31 -4.76 -3.50
C VAL A 37 28.81 -4.71 -3.18
N THR A 38 28.10 -3.67 -3.63
CA THR A 38 26.66 -3.56 -3.38
C THR A 38 25.87 -4.62 -4.15
N GLY A 39 26.28 -4.97 -5.37
CA GLY A 39 25.65 -6.03 -6.16
C GLY A 39 25.78 -7.39 -5.47
N GLU A 40 26.99 -7.74 -5.03
CA GLU A 40 27.25 -8.98 -4.29
C GLU A 40 26.47 -9.02 -2.97
N LEU A 41 26.40 -7.90 -2.24
CA LEU A 41 25.61 -7.79 -1.01
C LEU A 41 24.12 -8.05 -1.28
N ARG A 42 23.54 -7.42 -2.32
CA ARG A 42 22.12 -7.62 -2.69
C ARG A 42 21.83 -9.05 -3.10
N LYS A 43 22.75 -9.70 -3.82
CA LYS A 43 22.62 -11.11 -4.20
C LYS A 43 22.55 -12.02 -2.98
N ARG A 44 23.41 -11.80 -1.98
CA ARG A 44 23.42 -12.57 -0.73
C ARG A 44 22.18 -12.32 0.11
N LEU A 45 21.74 -11.06 0.20
CA LEU A 45 20.51 -10.70 0.90
C LEU A 45 19.29 -11.38 0.26
N LYS A 46 19.19 -11.37 -1.07
CA LYS A 46 18.09 -12.04 -1.78
C LYS A 46 18.06 -13.54 -1.48
N LYS A 47 19.21 -14.22 -1.56
CA LYS A 47 19.33 -15.65 -1.25
C LYS A 47 18.92 -15.96 0.19
N ALA A 48 19.40 -15.17 1.15
CA ALA A 48 19.06 -15.34 2.56
C ALA A 48 17.57 -15.06 2.83
N PHE A 49 16.98 -14.03 2.20
CA PHE A 49 15.56 -13.74 2.33
C PHE A 49 14.70 -14.86 1.73
N ASP A 50 15.11 -15.44 0.60
CA ASP A 50 14.41 -16.59 0.01
C ASP A 50 14.49 -17.83 0.91
N GLU A 51 15.63 -18.08 1.58
CA GLU A 51 15.81 -19.19 2.52
C GLU A 51 14.98 -19.02 3.81
N GLU A 52 14.85 -17.79 4.31
CA GLU A 52 14.06 -17.46 5.51
C GLU A 52 12.58 -17.20 5.21
N GLY A 53 12.14 -17.30 3.95
CA GLY A 53 10.76 -17.05 3.54
C GLY A 53 10.30 -15.58 3.63
N ILE A 54 11.25 -14.64 3.60
CA ILE A 54 10.98 -13.20 3.62
C ILE A 54 10.68 -12.74 2.19
N GLU A 55 9.41 -12.48 1.89
CA GLU A 55 9.00 -12.00 0.58
C GLU A 55 9.27 -10.50 0.39
N ILE A 56 9.76 -10.13 -0.80
CA ILE A 56 9.86 -8.72 -1.20
C ILE A 56 8.46 -8.26 -1.60
N PRO A 57 7.92 -7.23 -0.93
CA PRO A 57 6.52 -6.91 -1.09
C PRO A 57 6.23 -6.28 -2.45
N TRP A 58 5.15 -6.73 -3.06
CA TRP A 58 4.57 -6.09 -4.24
C TRP A 58 3.72 -4.88 -3.82
N PRO A 59 3.65 -3.83 -4.68
CA PRO A 59 2.74 -2.73 -4.44
C PRO A 59 1.30 -3.25 -4.40
N HIS A 60 0.63 -3.07 -3.26
CA HIS A 60 -0.75 -3.53 -3.06
C HIS A 60 -1.67 -2.36 -2.74
N ILE A 61 -2.84 -2.35 -3.37
CA ILE A 61 -3.91 -1.36 -3.11
C ILE A 61 -5.09 -2.12 -2.52
N LYS A 62 -5.46 -1.80 -1.28
CA LYS A 62 -6.69 -2.31 -0.67
C LYS A 62 -7.87 -1.44 -1.11
N LEU A 63 -8.69 -1.96 -2.02
CA LEU A 63 -9.94 -1.33 -2.44
C LEU A 63 -11.06 -1.75 -1.47
N TYR A 64 -11.61 -0.78 -0.76
CA TYR A 64 -12.85 -0.97 0.00
C TYR A 64 -14.02 -0.56 -0.89
N PHE A 65 -14.76 -1.55 -1.40
CA PHE A 65 -16.05 -1.30 -2.00
C PHE A 65 -17.01 -0.95 -0.86
N GLY A 66 -17.24 0.36 -0.65
CA GLY A 66 -18.29 0.81 0.26
C GLY A 66 -19.58 0.09 -0.13
N GLY A 67 -20.19 -0.61 0.83
CA GLY A 67 -21.43 -1.36 0.60
C GLY A 67 -22.40 -0.43 -0.13
N ASN A 68 -22.80 -0.84 -1.33
CA ASN A 68 -23.75 -0.10 -2.14
C ASN A 68 -25.02 -0.02 -1.31
N GLN A 69 -25.19 1.07 -0.56
CA GLN A 69 -26.47 1.41 0.05
C GLN A 69 -27.35 1.82 -1.12
N GLN A 70 -27.81 0.82 -1.88
CA GLN A 70 -29.01 0.92 -2.67
C GLN A 70 -30.11 1.11 -1.65
N GLY A 71 -30.28 2.35 -1.19
CA GLY A 71 -31.47 2.75 -0.46
C GLY A 71 -32.64 2.35 -1.34
N ASN A 72 -33.53 1.53 -0.79
CA ASN A 72 -34.81 1.22 -1.42
C ASN A 72 -35.59 2.54 -1.49
N GLY A 73 -35.34 3.33 -2.53
CA GLY A 73 -36.00 4.60 -2.74
C GLY A 73 -37.49 4.37 -2.97
N ILE A 74 -38.34 5.01 -2.16
CA ILE A 74 -39.78 4.99 -2.32
C ILE A 74 -40.14 5.90 -3.51
N VAL A 75 -40.89 5.36 -4.48
CA VAL A 75 -41.37 6.14 -5.61
C VAL A 75 -42.68 6.83 -5.22
N CYS A 76 -42.77 8.14 -5.41
CA CYS A 76 -43.97 8.90 -5.10
C CYS A 76 -45.14 8.48 -5.99
N LYS A 77 -46.28 8.10 -5.40
CA LYS A 77 -47.49 7.71 -6.14
C LYS A 77 -48.13 8.85 -6.95
N ALA A 78 -47.87 10.11 -6.60
CA ALA A 78 -48.46 11.27 -7.27
C ALA A 78 -47.69 11.76 -8.49
N CYS A 79 -46.35 11.69 -8.48
CA CYS A 79 -45.51 12.26 -9.55
C CYS A 79 -44.40 11.32 -10.06
N SER A 80 -44.34 10.08 -9.55
CA SER A 80 -43.33 9.08 -9.90
C SER A 80 -41.87 9.49 -9.63
N HIS A 81 -41.64 10.51 -8.81
CA HIS A 81 -40.28 10.91 -8.43
C HIS A 81 -39.69 9.90 -7.42
N PRO A 82 -38.45 9.42 -7.62
CA PRO A 82 -37.77 8.57 -6.64
C PRO A 82 -37.38 9.41 -5.41
N ASN A 83 -37.73 8.95 -4.22
CA ASN A 83 -37.37 9.59 -2.97
C ASN A 83 -36.60 8.61 -2.08
N PRO A 84 -35.59 9.07 -1.32
CA PRO A 84 -34.89 8.20 -0.38
C PRO A 84 -35.82 7.68 0.73
N GLU A 85 -35.52 6.49 1.24
CA GLU A 85 -36.27 5.82 2.30
C GLU A 85 -36.22 6.66 3.59
N GLY A 86 -37.37 6.85 4.25
CA GLY A 86 -37.51 7.68 5.46
C GLY A 86 -38.15 9.06 5.25
N ASN A 87 -38.35 9.51 4.00
CA ASN A 87 -39.09 10.72 3.72
C ASN A 87 -40.61 10.49 3.86
N LYS A 88 -41.31 11.39 4.56
CA LYS A 88 -42.78 11.37 4.69
C LYS A 88 -43.49 12.07 3.52
N PHE A 89 -42.78 12.94 2.81
CA PHE A 89 -43.30 13.76 1.72
C PHE A 89 -42.34 13.78 0.54
N CYS A 90 -42.90 13.90 -0.66
CA CYS A 90 -42.16 13.94 -1.90
C CYS A 90 -41.43 15.28 -2.06
N GLY A 91 -40.12 15.25 -2.33
CA GLY A 91 -39.32 16.45 -2.55
C GLY A 91 -39.65 17.23 -3.82
N ASN A 92 -40.42 16.66 -4.75
CA ASN A 92 -40.79 17.32 -6.01
C ASN A 92 -42.23 17.89 -5.96
N CYS A 93 -43.23 17.07 -5.63
CA CYS A 93 -44.63 17.50 -5.67
C CYS A 93 -45.25 17.79 -4.29
N GLY A 94 -44.53 17.54 -3.19
CA GLY A 94 -45.03 17.73 -1.82
C GLY A 94 -46.09 16.72 -1.36
N GLY A 95 -46.51 15.78 -2.21
CA GLY A 95 -47.46 14.72 -1.85
C GLY A 95 -46.87 13.71 -0.86
N ALA A 96 -47.72 12.99 -0.13
CA ALA A 96 -47.29 11.90 0.76
C ALA A 96 -46.64 10.75 -0.03
N LEU A 97 -45.57 10.19 0.53
CA LEU A 97 -44.85 9.03 -0.04
C LEU A 97 -45.42 7.70 0.45
#